data_AF-A0A520Y8B9-F1
#
_entry.id   AF-A0A520Y8B9-F1
#
_cell.length_a   1.000
_cell.length_b   1.000
_cell.length_c   1.000
_cell.angle_alpha   90.00
_cell.angle_beta   90.00
_cell.angle_gamma   90.00
#
_symmetry.space_group_name_H-M   'P 1'
#
loop_
_entity.id
_entity.type
_entity.pdbx_description
1 polymer ?
#
loop_
_entity_poly.entity_id
_entity_poly.type
_entity_poly.pdbx_seq_one_letter_code
_entity_poly.pdbx_strand_id
1 'polypeptide(L)'
;MSDDPDPSANWLKVPKDALSEHALQGVLEDFASRDGTDYGAQEVELEQKVAQLRNELDAGTCVIVFDRLTNSCQIVSRKDIAVYSTKDDNDAP
;
A
#
# COMPACT_ATOMS: atom_id res chain seq x y z
N MET A 1 -31.88 -10.85 -8.36
CA MET A 1 -31.33 -10.07 -7.23
C MET A 1 -29.84 -10.23 -7.32
N SER A 2 -29.17 -9.27 -7.96
CA SER A 2 -27.70 -9.23 -8.01
C SER A 2 -27.25 -8.61 -6.70
N ASP A 3 -26.95 -9.47 -5.73
CA ASP A 3 -26.14 -9.10 -4.56
C ASP A 3 -24.68 -9.10 -5.05
N ASP A 4 -24.34 -8.10 -5.87
CA ASP A 4 -22.96 -7.81 -6.19
C ASP A 4 -22.44 -7.03 -4.97
N PRO A 5 -21.51 -7.59 -4.17
CA PRO A 5 -20.99 -6.88 -3.02
C PRO A 5 -20.37 -5.58 -3.54
N ASP A 6 -20.86 -4.44 -3.06
CA ASP A 6 -20.33 -3.13 -3.43
C ASP A 6 -18.80 -3.14 -3.23
N PRO A 7 -17.99 -3.11 -4.31
CA PRO A 7 -16.54 -3.33 -4.21
C PRO A 7 -15.82 -2.08 -3.71
N SER A 8 -16.53 -1.03 -3.30
CA SER A 8 -15.99 0.33 -3.36
C SER A 8 -15.10 0.76 -2.21
N ALA A 9 -14.99 0.03 -1.10
CA ALA A 9 -14.08 0.42 -0.02
C ALA A 9 -13.54 -0.76 0.80
N ASN A 10 -12.80 -1.64 0.14
CA ASN A 10 -12.21 -2.79 0.80
C ASN A 10 -10.78 -2.56 1.33
N TRP A 11 -10.23 -1.37 1.07
CA TRP A 11 -8.88 -1.01 1.49
C TRP A 11 -8.89 -0.31 2.83
N LEU A 12 -8.15 -0.86 3.78
CA LEU A 12 -7.92 -0.30 5.10
C LEU A 12 -6.56 0.38 5.15
N LYS A 13 -6.52 1.65 5.53
CA LYS A 13 -5.25 2.32 5.80
C LYS A 13 -4.60 1.73 7.06
N VAL A 14 -3.42 1.16 6.92
CA VAL A 14 -2.67 0.56 8.03
C VAL A 14 -1.49 1.47 8.36
N PRO A 15 -1.39 1.99 9.59
CA PRO A 15 -0.21 2.73 10.00
C PRO A 15 0.99 1.78 10.08
N LYS A 16 2.18 2.24 9.68
CA LYS A 16 3.40 1.44 9.75
C LYS A 16 3.70 0.92 11.16
N ASP A 17 3.26 1.64 12.19
CA ASP A 17 3.41 1.29 13.61
C ASP A 17 2.55 0.07 14.02
N ALA A 18 1.46 -0.20 13.30
CA ALA A 18 0.64 -1.39 13.50
C ALA A 18 1.23 -2.64 12.84
N LEU A 19 2.26 -2.49 11.98
CA LEU A 19 2.95 -3.58 11.33
C LEU A 19 4.25 -3.86 12.09
N SER A 20 4.53 -5.14 12.34
CA SER A 20 5.86 -5.55 12.81
C SER A 20 6.91 -5.21 11.75
N GLU A 21 8.15 -4.98 12.16
CA GLU A 21 9.26 -4.67 11.23
C GLU A 21 9.38 -5.70 10.10
N HIS A 22 9.19 -6.97 10.41
CA HIS A 22 9.20 -8.06 9.42
C HIS A 22 8.05 -7.97 8.41
N ALA A 23 6.85 -7.60 8.88
CA ALA A 23 5.69 -7.42 8.00
C ALA A 23 5.90 -6.19 7.10
N LEU A 24 6.33 -5.07 7.69
CA LEU A 24 6.65 -3.86 6.94
C LEU A 24 7.72 -4.13 5.87
N GLN A 25 8.81 -4.79 6.23
CA GLN A 25 9.88 -5.14 5.32
C GLN A 25 9.37 -5.98 4.14
N GLY A 26 8.59 -7.04 4.41
CA GLY A 26 8.03 -7.88 3.34
C GLY A 26 7.13 -7.13 2.38
N VAL A 27 6.35 -6.15 2.86
CA VAL A 27 5.52 -5.29 1.98
C VAL A 27 6.37 -4.39 1.11
N LEU A 28 7.44 -3.81 1.66
CA LEU A 28 8.36 -2.96 0.91
C LEU A 28 9.10 -3.77 -0.16
N GLU A 29 9.56 -4.96 0.19
CA GLU A 29 10.25 -5.88 -0.73
C GLU A 29 9.32 -6.36 -1.84
N ASP A 30 8.08 -6.76 -1.53
CA ASP A 30 7.10 -7.18 -2.53
C ASP A 30 6.79 -6.05 -3.52
N PHE A 31 6.59 -4.83 -3.01
CA PHE A 31 6.35 -3.66 -3.84
C PHE A 31 7.56 -3.31 -4.72
N ALA A 32 8.76 -3.32 -4.15
CA ALA A 32 9.99 -3.01 -4.88
C ALA A 32 10.35 -4.10 -5.90
N SER A 33 10.06 -5.36 -5.59
CA SER A 33 10.29 -6.53 -6.45
C SER A 33 9.36 -6.55 -7.66
N ARG A 34 8.11 -6.11 -7.50
CA ARG A 34 7.12 -6.06 -8.60
C ARG A 34 7.42 -5.00 -9.67
N ASP A 35 8.19 -3.97 -9.33
CA ASP A 35 8.66 -2.95 -10.27
C ASP A 35 9.99 -3.36 -10.95
N GLY A 36 10.73 -4.29 -10.35
CA GLY A 36 12.01 -4.80 -10.85
C GLY A 36 11.84 -6.06 -11.69
N THR A 37 11.78 -5.91 -13.01
CA THR A 37 12.02 -7.06 -13.88
C THR A 37 13.50 -7.46 -13.80
N ASP A 38 13.76 -8.74 -13.53
CA ASP A 38 15.05 -9.44 -13.76
C ASP A 38 16.03 -9.50 -12.56
N TYR A 39 15.95 -10.60 -11.81
CA TYR A 39 16.87 -10.97 -10.74
C TYR A 39 18.26 -11.33 -11.31
N GLY A 40 19.32 -10.63 -10.85
CA GLY A 40 20.71 -11.04 -11.09
C GLY A 40 21.76 -9.94 -10.90
N ALA A 41 21.41 -8.67 -11.16
CA ALA A 41 22.33 -7.52 -11.01
C ALA A 41 21.78 -6.37 -10.14
N GLN A 42 20.52 -6.48 -9.69
CA GLN A 42 19.76 -5.40 -9.05
C GLN A 42 19.48 -5.56 -7.55
N GLU A 43 20.15 -6.47 -6.82
CA GLU A 43 19.96 -6.58 -5.35
C GLU A 43 20.14 -5.24 -4.63
N VAL A 44 21.08 -4.41 -5.10
CA VAL A 44 21.26 -3.04 -4.61
C VAL A 44 20.06 -2.16 -4.91
N GLU A 45 19.47 -2.25 -6.11
CA GLU A 45 18.31 -1.43 -6.48
C GLU A 45 17.07 -1.78 -5.65
N LEU A 46 16.86 -3.07 -5.34
CA LEU A 46 15.80 -3.50 -4.45
C LEU A 46 15.97 -2.89 -3.05
N GLU A 47 17.14 -3.05 -2.44
CA GLU A 47 17.41 -2.58 -1.09
C GLU A 47 17.36 -1.04 -0.99
N GLN A 48 17.87 -0.35 -2.02
CA GLN A 48 17.76 1.11 -2.15
C GLN A 48 16.31 1.57 -2.28
N LYS A 49 15.47 0.81 -2.98
CA LYS A 49 14.05 1.14 -3.17
C LYS A 49 13.24 0.89 -1.91
N VAL A 50 13.51 -0.21 -1.20
CA VAL A 50 12.97 -0.47 0.14
C VAL A 50 13.33 0.66 1.09
N ALA A 51 14.60 1.10 1.09
CA ALA A 51 15.04 2.21 1.92
C ALA A 51 14.34 3.53 1.56
N GLN A 52 14.14 3.82 0.28
CA GLN A 52 13.39 5.00 -0.17
C GLN A 52 11.93 4.96 0.30
N LEU A 53 11.22 3.85 0.06
CA LEU A 53 9.83 3.69 0.49
C LEU A 53 9.68 3.82 2.02
N ARG A 54 10.65 3.31 2.78
CA ARG A 54 10.68 3.45 4.25
C ARG A 54 10.81 4.91 4.68
N ASN A 55 11.65 5.70 3.99
CA ASN A 55 11.76 7.14 4.23
C ASN A 55 10.48 7.89 3.85
N GLU A 56 9.81 7.52 2.74
CA GLU A 56 8.55 8.12 2.33
C GLU A 56 7.40 7.84 3.31
N LEU A 57 7.37 6.62 3.87
CA LEU A 57 6.45 6.26 4.95
C LEU A 57 6.74 7.03 6.24
N ASP A 58 8.00 7.35 6.53
CA ASP A 58 8.39 8.20 7.66
C ASP A 58 8.01 9.67 7.45
N ALA A 59 8.26 10.18 6.25
CA ALA A 59 7.86 11.53 5.83
C ALA A 59 6.33 11.68 5.71
N GLY A 60 5.58 10.59 5.64
CA GLY A 60 4.12 10.58 5.48
C GLY A 60 3.66 10.96 4.06
N THR A 61 4.55 10.83 3.07
CA THR A 61 4.24 11.02 1.64
C THR A 61 3.54 9.79 1.05
N CYS A 62 3.82 8.60 1.60
CA CYS A 62 3.18 7.34 1.26
C CYS A 62 2.49 6.73 2.48
N VAL A 63 1.53 5.84 2.24
CA VAL A 63 0.79 5.12 3.28
C VAL A 63 0.60 3.66 2.86
N ILE A 64 0.50 2.77 3.85
CA ILE A 64 0.23 1.36 3.61
C ILE A 64 -1.29 1.16 3.63
N VAL A 65 -1.80 0.43 2.65
CA VAL A 65 -3.18 -0.01 2.58
C VAL A 65 -3.24 -1.53 2.59
N PHE A 66 -4.23 -2.06 3.30
CA PHE A 66 -4.51 -3.48 3.37
C PHE A 66 -5.81 -3.77 2.64
N ASP A 67 -5.71 -4.60 1.61
CA ASP A 67 -6.85 -5.14 0.89
C ASP A 67 -7.42 -6.34 1.65
N ARG A 68 -8.65 -6.22 2.14
CA ARG A 68 -9.35 -7.28 2.91
C ARG A 68 -9.90 -8.43 2.06
N LEU A 69 -9.90 -8.31 0.73
CA LEU A 69 -10.47 -9.26 -0.22
C LEU A 69 -9.37 -10.20 -0.67
N THR A 70 -8.20 -9.61 -0.98
CA THR A 70 -7.00 -10.34 -1.37
C THR A 70 -6.05 -10.60 -0.20
N ASN A 71 -6.38 -10.12 1.00
CA ASN A 71 -5.53 -10.17 2.20
C ASN A 71 -4.09 -9.71 1.95
N SER A 72 -3.94 -8.67 1.13
CA SER A 72 -2.64 -8.21 0.64
C SER A 72 -2.38 -6.76 1.02
N CYS A 73 -1.14 -6.45 1.39
CA CYS A 73 -0.70 -5.10 1.70
C CYS A 73 -0.15 -4.43 0.44
N GLN A 74 -0.42 -3.13 0.26
CA GLN A 74 0.13 -2.33 -0.82
C GLN A 74 0.56 -0.97 -0.28
N ILE A 75 1.51 -0.33 -0.98
CA ILE A 75 1.98 1.02 -0.66
C ILE A 75 1.42 1.96 -1.71
N VAL A 76 0.75 3.00 -1.26
CA VAL A 76 0.17 4.02 -2.13
C VAL A 76 0.57 5.41 -1.67
N SER A 77 0.73 6.31 -2.65
CA SER A 77 0.99 7.72 -2.37
C SER A 77 -0.19 8.33 -1.62
N ARG A 78 0.10 9.29 -0.73
CA ARG A 78 -0.95 10.02 0.00
C ARG A 78 -1.88 10.83 -0.91
N LYS A 79 -1.49 11.10 -2.15
CA LYS A 79 -2.35 11.73 -3.16
C LYS A 79 -3.33 10.72 -3.77
N ASP A 80 -2.87 9.49 -4.01
CA ASP A 80 -3.69 8.40 -4.55
C ASP A 80 -4.62 7.78 -3.53
N ILE A 81 -4.34 7.85 -2.22
CA ILE A 81 -5.27 7.31 -1.20
C ILE A 81 -6.69 7.92 -1.29
N ALA A 82 -6.81 9.14 -1.82
CA ALA A 82 -8.08 9.84 -1.99
C ALA A 82 -9.06 9.08 -2.91
N VAL A 83 -8.58 8.27 -3.87
CA VAL A 83 -9.46 7.46 -4.72
C VAL A 83 -9.98 6.20 -4.01
N TYR A 84 -9.30 5.73 -2.95
CA TYR A 84 -9.70 4.52 -2.20
C TYR A 84 -10.59 4.81 -0.99
N SER A 85 -10.62 6.05 -0.51
CA SER A 85 -11.41 6.49 0.66
C SER A 85 -12.65 7.31 0.29
N THR A 86 -12.98 7.43 -1.00
CA THR A 86 -14.14 8.22 -1.45
C THR A 86 -15.43 7.41 -1.31
N LYS A 87 -15.92 7.31 -0.08
CA LYS A 87 -17.34 7.20 0.30
C LYS A 87 -17.44 7.08 1.81
N ASP A 88 -17.20 8.20 2.48
CA ASP A 88 -18.01 8.57 3.64
C ASP A 88 -18.02 10.11 3.67
N ASP A 89 -19.21 10.70 3.79
CA ASP A 89 -19.50 12.14 3.88
C ASP A 89 -19.24 13.00 2.62
N ASN A 90 -20.19 13.01 1.66
CA ASN A 90 -20.89 14.24 1.24
C ASN A 90 -21.83 13.96 0.03
N ASP A 91 -23.02 13.42 0.30
CA ASP A 91 -24.22 13.65 -0.54
C ASP A 91 -25.34 14.16 0.37
N ALA A 92 -25.16 15.39 0.87
CA ALA A 92 -26.23 16.24 1.38
C ALA A 92 -25.72 17.70 1.29
N PRO A 93 -26.49 18.65 0.74
CA PRO A 93 -27.95 18.75 0.79
C PRO A 93 -28.71 18.46 -0.51
#